data_AF-A0A147JZK0-F1
#
_entry.id   AF-A0A147JZK0-F1
#
_cell.length_a   1.000
_cell.length_b   1.000
_cell.length_c   1.000
_cell.angle_alpha   90.00
_cell.angle_beta   90.00
_cell.angle_gamma   90.00
#
_symmetry.space_group_name_H-M   'P 1'
#
loop_
_entity.id
_entity.type
_entity.pdbx_description
1 polymer ?
#
loop_
_entity_poly.entity_id
_entity_poly.type
_entity_poly.pdbx_seq_one_letter_code
_entity_poly.pdbx_strand_id
1 'polypeptide(L)'
;MRVLPLAFESFGVRSMATFVETDDIKIVIDPGSALGPRFHLSPHEREYIALARSRRTILEAARRAEILTVSHYHFDHYVPNFEDWVWLWSSPEIAEDLYRGKTILAKDINSNINASQRKRGYMFQKLNSRTAREIKIADGRSFTFGQTILQFSKPVAHGSPGTELGYLLMLTIRTPRCCLIHASDVQGPIDDETLRMILMEKPDAAIVGGPPIYLAGYKIDESSLTAARNNMVRLVERVPLTVVDHHLLRSLEYRDYLEPVFREAEKRKHRLLTASELVGLEPQLLEARRKELHEREPVAKDWYNRLKKGELKEELIKK
;
A
#
# COMPACT_ATOMS: atom_id res chain seq x y z
N MET A 1 -13.71 12.35 -9.65
CA MET A 1 -13.04 11.45 -8.70
C MET A 1 -11.91 12.20 -8.02
N ARG A 2 -11.85 12.13 -6.69
CA ARG A 2 -10.75 12.66 -5.89
C ARG A 2 -9.96 11.47 -5.34
N VAL A 3 -8.64 11.52 -5.50
CA VAL A 3 -7.71 10.48 -5.04
C VAL A 3 -6.76 11.10 -4.03
N LEU A 4 -6.69 10.53 -2.83
CA LEU A 4 -5.86 11.04 -1.74
C LEU A 4 -5.06 9.88 -1.12
N PRO A 5 -3.73 9.86 -1.32
CA PRO A 5 -2.84 9.00 -0.56
C PRO A 5 -2.93 9.26 0.94
N LEU A 6 -3.08 8.22 1.74
CA LEU A 6 -3.21 8.32 3.20
C LEU A 6 -1.92 7.90 3.91
N ALA A 7 -1.28 6.85 3.42
CA ALA A 7 -0.05 6.30 3.98
C ALA A 7 0.70 5.50 2.91
N PHE A 8 2.00 5.73 2.79
CA PHE A 8 2.92 5.13 1.82
C PHE A 8 4.36 5.30 2.32
N GLU A 9 5.30 4.59 1.71
CA GLU A 9 6.73 4.72 2.00
C GLU A 9 7.24 6.15 1.82
N SER A 10 6.71 6.89 0.84
CA SER A 10 6.99 8.33 0.69
C SER A 10 6.48 9.21 1.84
N PHE A 11 5.57 8.72 2.70
CA PHE A 11 5.18 9.37 3.96
C PHE A 11 5.95 8.84 5.17
N GLY A 12 6.85 7.87 4.98
CA GLY A 12 7.72 7.33 6.02
C GLY A 12 7.26 6.03 6.67
N VAL A 13 6.24 5.36 6.13
CA VAL A 13 5.70 4.08 6.66
C VAL A 13 5.43 3.09 5.53
N ARG A 14 5.46 1.79 5.79
CA ARG A 14 5.07 0.78 4.79
C ARG A 14 3.56 0.78 4.64
N SER A 15 3.06 1.11 3.45
CA SER A 15 1.61 1.12 3.17
C SER A 15 1.33 1.39 1.70
N MET A 16 0.09 1.17 1.28
CA MET A 16 -0.48 1.70 0.04
C MET A 16 -1.90 2.27 0.24
N ALA A 17 -2.19 2.73 1.46
CA ALA A 17 -3.53 3.16 1.86
C ALA A 17 -3.95 4.40 1.09
N THR A 18 -5.09 4.32 0.39
CA THR A 18 -5.58 5.38 -0.49
C THR A 18 -7.06 5.63 -0.27
N PHE A 19 -7.45 6.90 -0.08
CA PHE A 19 -8.85 7.31 -0.10
C PHE A 19 -9.25 7.72 -1.51
N VAL A 20 -10.38 7.19 -1.98
CA VAL A 20 -10.98 7.56 -3.26
C VAL A 20 -12.42 7.98 -3.04
N GLU A 21 -12.77 9.15 -3.54
CA GLU A 21 -14.12 9.72 -3.47
C GLU A 21 -14.63 9.93 -4.91
N THR A 22 -15.76 9.29 -5.22
CA THR A 22 -16.55 9.56 -6.42
C THR A 22 -17.84 10.28 -6.04
N ASP A 23 -18.65 10.61 -7.04
CA ASP A 23 -19.97 11.21 -6.81
C ASP A 23 -20.95 10.20 -6.16
N ASP A 24 -20.66 8.90 -6.25
CA ASP A 24 -21.54 7.82 -5.77
C ASP A 24 -21.06 7.15 -4.48
N ILE A 25 -19.74 7.08 -4.24
CA ILE A 25 -19.18 6.26 -3.16
C ILE A 25 -17.81 6.78 -2.68
N LYS A 26 -17.51 6.57 -1.40
CA LYS A 26 -16.19 6.80 -0.80
C LYS A 26 -15.58 5.48 -0.34
N ILE A 27 -14.31 5.31 -0.67
CA ILE A 27 -13.58 4.06 -0.53
C ILE A 27 -12.25 4.33 0.17
N VAL A 28 -11.87 3.49 1.12
CA VAL A 28 -10.46 3.39 1.54
C VAL A 28 -9.91 2.06 1.05
N ILE A 29 -8.90 2.15 0.18
CA ILE A 29 -8.16 1.02 -0.38
C ILE A 29 -7.03 0.69 0.59
N ASP A 30 -6.90 -0.59 0.96
CA ASP A 30 -5.82 -1.15 1.77
C ASP A 30 -5.50 -0.31 3.03
N PRO A 31 -6.42 -0.22 4.01
CA PRO A 31 -6.30 0.65 5.19
C PRO A 31 -5.25 0.16 6.22
N GLY A 32 -4.10 -0.32 5.78
CA GLY A 32 -2.99 -0.74 6.63
C GLY A 32 -1.86 0.30 6.67
N SER A 33 -1.03 0.21 7.69
CA SER A 33 0.29 0.84 7.72
C SER A 33 1.16 0.10 8.73
N ALA A 34 2.44 -0.06 8.42
CA ALA A 34 3.37 -0.79 9.26
C ALA A 34 4.78 -0.20 9.20
N LEU A 35 5.61 -0.64 10.15
CA LEU A 35 7.06 -0.52 10.11
C LEU A 35 7.66 -1.91 9.92
N GLY A 36 8.96 -1.97 9.65
CA GLY A 36 9.61 -3.27 9.64
C GLY A 36 11.12 -3.25 9.83
N PRO A 37 11.72 -4.45 9.91
CA PRO A 37 13.12 -4.62 10.21
C PRO A 37 13.98 -4.15 9.04
N ARG A 38 15.08 -3.46 9.36
CA ARG A 38 16.09 -3.04 8.39
C ARG A 38 17.41 -2.70 9.06
N PHE A 39 18.52 -3.01 8.39
CA PHE A 39 19.89 -2.70 8.83
C PHE A 39 20.24 -3.22 10.23
N HIS A 40 19.51 -4.22 10.73
CA HIS A 40 19.59 -4.69 12.13
C HIS A 40 19.33 -3.58 13.17
N LEU A 41 18.62 -2.51 12.77
CA LEU A 41 18.19 -1.41 13.62
C LEU A 41 16.68 -1.46 13.83
N SER A 42 16.25 -1.16 15.06
CA SER A 42 14.85 -0.83 15.33
C SER A 42 14.43 0.42 14.56
N PRO A 43 13.15 0.56 14.19
CA PRO A 43 12.66 1.81 13.62
C PRO A 43 13.03 3.01 14.50
N HIS A 44 13.29 4.14 13.85
CA HIS A 44 13.61 5.39 14.52
C HIS A 44 12.34 6.05 15.11
N GLU A 45 12.47 6.94 16.10
CA GLU A 45 11.32 7.67 16.70
C GLU A 45 10.45 8.35 15.62
N ARG A 46 11.08 8.98 14.63
CA ARG A 46 10.38 9.61 13.49
C ARG A 46 9.50 8.63 12.71
N GLU A 47 9.91 7.38 12.57
CA GLU A 47 9.11 6.33 11.91
C GLU A 47 7.87 5.98 12.74
N TYR A 48 7.98 5.95 14.06
CA TYR A 48 6.83 5.73 14.95
C TYR A 48 5.85 6.90 14.97
N ILE A 49 6.35 8.14 14.91
CA ILE A 49 5.49 9.32 14.76
C ILE A 49 4.74 9.24 13.43
N ALA A 50 5.43 8.88 12.33
CA ALA A 50 4.80 8.69 11.03
C ALA A 50 3.74 7.57 11.06
N LEU A 51 4.00 6.45 11.75
CA LEU A 51 3.05 5.34 11.91
C LEU A 51 1.81 5.72 12.73
N ALA A 52 1.98 6.45 13.83
CA ALA A 52 0.86 6.93 14.64
C ALA A 52 -0.02 7.91 13.85
N ARG A 53 0.60 8.84 13.11
CA ARG A 53 -0.10 9.80 12.25
C ARG A 53 -0.79 9.11 11.08
N SER A 54 -0.14 8.19 10.39
CA SER A 54 -0.74 7.43 9.29
C SER A 54 -1.96 6.67 9.76
N ARG A 55 -1.88 6.04 10.94
CA ARG A 55 -3.02 5.34 11.54
C ARG A 55 -4.21 6.27 11.76
N ARG A 56 -3.97 7.44 12.34
CA ARG A 56 -5.01 8.45 12.56
C ARG A 56 -5.65 8.90 11.25
N THR A 57 -4.84 9.23 10.24
CA THR A 57 -5.31 9.64 8.91
C THR A 57 -6.18 8.56 8.26
N ILE A 58 -5.77 7.29 8.36
CA ILE A 58 -6.55 6.15 7.84
C ILE A 58 -7.91 6.03 8.55
N LEU A 59 -7.93 6.12 9.89
CA LEU A 59 -9.18 6.04 10.65
C LEU A 59 -10.12 7.22 10.32
N GLU A 60 -9.60 8.44 10.23
CA GLU A 60 -10.38 9.62 9.85
C GLU A 60 -10.98 9.51 8.45
N ALA A 61 -10.21 9.02 7.48
CA ALA A 61 -10.70 8.75 6.13
C ALA A 61 -11.76 7.62 6.13
N ALA A 62 -11.51 6.55 6.88
CA ALA A 62 -12.42 5.41 6.95
C ALA A 62 -13.76 5.76 7.59
N ARG A 63 -13.81 6.68 8.57
CA ARG A 63 -15.08 7.19 9.13
C ARG A 63 -16.00 7.77 8.06
N ARG A 64 -15.41 8.40 7.04
CA ARG A 64 -16.13 8.99 5.90
C ARG A 64 -16.42 8.02 4.76
N ALA A 65 -15.79 6.85 4.73
CA ALA A 65 -15.92 5.87 3.66
C ALA A 65 -17.02 4.85 3.94
N GLU A 66 -17.74 4.41 2.92
CA GLU A 66 -18.69 3.31 3.02
C GLU A 66 -18.04 1.95 2.75
N ILE A 67 -17.02 1.94 1.88
CA ILE A 67 -16.32 0.73 1.43
C ILE A 67 -14.88 0.73 1.91
N LEU A 68 -14.42 -0.42 2.40
CA LEU A 68 -13.00 -0.72 2.58
C LEU A 68 -12.60 -1.84 1.62
N THR A 69 -11.38 -1.80 1.11
CA THR A 69 -10.85 -2.92 0.31
C THR A 69 -9.58 -3.48 0.92
N VAL A 70 -9.37 -4.79 0.72
CA VAL A 70 -8.14 -5.50 1.14
C VAL A 70 -7.65 -6.34 -0.04
N SER A 71 -6.63 -5.83 -0.73
CA SER A 71 -6.03 -6.45 -1.92
C SER A 71 -5.37 -7.80 -1.59
N HIS A 72 -4.73 -7.89 -0.43
CA HIS A 72 -4.07 -9.08 0.09
C HIS A 72 -3.73 -8.92 1.59
N TYR A 73 -3.22 -9.97 2.24
CA TYR A 73 -3.12 -10.04 3.71
C TYR A 73 -1.70 -9.80 4.26
N HIS A 74 -0.97 -8.81 3.72
CA HIS A 74 0.18 -8.23 4.41
C HIS A 74 -0.25 -7.13 5.38
N PHE A 75 0.47 -6.97 6.50
CA PHE A 75 0.01 -6.13 7.62
C PHE A 75 0.07 -4.62 7.35
N ASP A 76 0.74 -4.22 6.27
CA ASP A 76 0.74 -2.87 5.71
C ASP A 76 -0.48 -2.57 4.82
N HIS A 77 -1.36 -3.56 4.57
CA HIS A 77 -2.58 -3.40 3.76
C HIS A 77 -3.88 -3.52 4.56
N TYR A 78 -3.81 -3.99 5.81
CA TYR A 78 -4.98 -4.05 6.70
C TYR A 78 -4.55 -3.93 8.15
N VAL A 79 -5.51 -3.64 9.01
CA VAL A 79 -5.33 -3.55 10.46
C VAL A 79 -5.69 -4.87 11.13
N PRO A 80 -4.77 -5.55 11.83
CA PRO A 80 -5.11 -6.75 12.58
C PRO A 80 -5.78 -6.42 13.92
N ASN A 81 -6.56 -7.36 14.43
CA ASN A 81 -7.31 -7.25 15.68
C ASN A 81 -6.49 -7.69 16.92
N PHE A 82 -5.17 -7.50 16.93
CA PHE A 82 -4.33 -7.80 18.09
C PHE A 82 -3.43 -6.60 18.41
N GLU A 83 -2.99 -6.53 19.67
CA GLU A 83 -2.09 -5.47 20.12
C GLU A 83 -0.68 -5.65 19.57
N ASP A 84 -0.21 -4.65 18.82
CA ASP A 84 1.18 -4.51 18.40
C ASP A 84 1.50 -3.02 18.23
N TRP A 85 2.24 -2.46 19.18
CA TRP A 85 2.63 -1.05 19.19
C TRP A 85 4.01 -0.80 18.54
N VAL A 86 4.72 -1.87 18.16
CA VAL A 86 6.11 -1.79 17.68
C VAL A 86 6.16 -1.78 16.15
N TRP A 87 5.26 -2.50 15.49
CA TRP A 87 5.29 -2.68 14.04
C TRP A 87 4.03 -2.18 13.38
N LEU A 88 2.88 -2.41 14.01
CA LEU A 88 1.59 -2.29 13.31
C LEU A 88 0.72 -1.13 13.81
N TRP A 89 1.00 -0.64 15.03
CA TRP A 89 0.15 0.32 15.74
C TRP A 89 -1.32 -0.12 15.74
N SER A 90 -1.55 -1.36 16.17
CA SER A 90 -2.84 -2.04 16.12
C SER A 90 -3.31 -2.46 17.51
N SER A 91 -4.63 -2.54 17.66
CA SER A 91 -5.33 -3.15 18.80
C SER A 91 -6.72 -3.62 18.35
N PRO A 92 -7.40 -4.48 19.13
CA PRO A 92 -8.79 -4.82 18.87
C PRO A 92 -9.69 -3.59 18.69
N GLU A 93 -9.51 -2.55 19.51
CA GLU A 93 -10.31 -1.32 19.48
C GLU A 93 -10.06 -0.50 18.20
N ILE A 94 -8.81 -0.38 17.77
CA ILE A 94 -8.47 0.31 16.52
C ILE A 94 -9.06 -0.44 15.32
N ALA A 95 -8.96 -1.77 15.31
CA ALA A 95 -9.58 -2.58 14.27
C ALA A 95 -11.10 -2.42 14.29
N GLU A 96 -11.73 -2.40 15.47
CA GLU A 96 -13.16 -2.22 15.59
C GLU A 96 -13.62 -0.84 15.08
N ASP A 97 -12.94 0.25 15.45
CA ASP A 97 -13.22 1.60 14.94
C ASP A 97 -13.11 1.66 13.41
N LEU A 98 -12.11 0.98 12.84
CA LEU A 98 -11.92 0.95 11.39
C LEU A 98 -13.05 0.20 10.67
N TYR A 99 -13.38 -1.02 11.12
CA TYR A 99 -14.22 -1.94 10.36
C TYR A 99 -15.71 -1.83 10.68
N ARG A 100 -16.10 -1.15 11.78
CA ARG A 100 -17.49 -1.10 12.24
C ARG A 100 -18.44 -0.59 11.16
N GLY A 101 -19.44 -1.41 10.83
CA GLY A 101 -20.51 -1.06 9.91
C GLY A 101 -20.09 -0.87 8.45
N LYS A 102 -18.84 -1.19 8.10
CA LYS A 102 -18.30 -1.08 6.72
C LYS A 102 -18.63 -2.31 5.90
N THR A 103 -18.82 -2.10 4.59
CA THR A 103 -18.73 -3.20 3.61
C THR A 103 -17.27 -3.36 3.22
N ILE A 104 -16.73 -4.56 3.38
CA ILE A 104 -15.33 -4.87 3.07
C ILE A 104 -15.27 -5.75 1.83
N LEU A 105 -14.57 -5.30 0.80
CA LEU A 105 -14.30 -6.07 -0.43
C LEU A 105 -12.88 -6.63 -0.34
N ALA A 106 -12.75 -7.92 -0.07
CA ALA A 106 -11.47 -8.53 0.29
C ALA A 106 -11.12 -9.73 -0.60
N LYS A 107 -9.82 -9.98 -0.72
CA LYS A 107 -9.28 -11.18 -1.37
C LYS A 107 -9.80 -12.48 -0.73
N ASP A 108 -10.11 -13.46 -1.58
CA ASP A 108 -10.47 -14.81 -1.15
C ASP A 108 -9.34 -15.46 -0.36
N ILE A 109 -9.70 -16.08 0.77
CA ILE A 109 -8.78 -16.80 1.64
C ILE A 109 -8.66 -18.28 1.26
N ASN A 110 -9.43 -18.74 0.28
CA ASN A 110 -9.46 -20.14 -0.13
C ASN A 110 -8.64 -20.41 -1.39
N SER A 111 -8.62 -19.47 -2.35
CA SER A 111 -8.00 -19.64 -3.67
C SER A 111 -6.82 -18.69 -3.92
N ASN A 112 -5.84 -19.15 -4.70
CA ASN A 112 -4.63 -18.40 -5.10
C ASN A 112 -4.06 -17.57 -3.94
N ILE A 113 -3.65 -18.25 -2.87
CA ILE A 113 -3.20 -17.62 -1.62
C ILE A 113 -2.19 -18.54 -0.91
N ASN A 114 -1.11 -17.93 -0.40
CA ASN A 114 -0.09 -18.66 0.36
C ASN A 114 -0.55 -18.94 1.81
N ALA A 115 0.18 -19.78 2.53
CA ALA A 115 -0.20 -20.21 3.88
C ALA A 115 -0.27 -19.04 4.90
N SER A 116 0.68 -18.10 4.83
CA SER A 116 0.75 -16.95 5.74
C SER A 116 -0.45 -16.02 5.56
N GLN A 117 -0.73 -15.64 4.30
CA GLN A 117 -1.87 -14.81 3.94
C GLN A 117 -3.19 -15.52 4.26
N ARG A 118 -3.30 -16.85 4.04
CA ARG A 118 -4.48 -17.65 4.41
C ARG A 118 -4.76 -17.59 5.91
N LYS A 119 -3.74 -17.80 6.74
CA LYS A 119 -3.86 -17.71 8.20
C LYS A 119 -4.32 -16.32 8.63
N ARG A 120 -3.70 -15.27 8.09
CA ARG A 120 -4.02 -13.87 8.38
C ARG A 120 -5.43 -13.51 7.94
N GLY A 121 -5.81 -13.87 6.72
CA GLY A 121 -7.13 -13.65 6.15
C GLY A 121 -8.23 -14.40 6.90
N TYR A 122 -7.99 -15.65 7.32
CA TYR A 122 -8.91 -16.39 8.19
C TYR A 122 -9.16 -15.65 9.51
N MET A 123 -8.09 -15.20 10.20
CA MET A 123 -8.23 -14.44 11.43
C MET A 123 -8.95 -13.11 11.21
N PHE A 124 -8.62 -12.41 10.13
CA PHE A 124 -9.28 -11.17 9.72
C PHE A 124 -10.78 -11.36 9.51
N GLN A 125 -11.19 -12.34 8.70
CA GLN A 125 -12.61 -12.61 8.45
C GLN A 125 -13.32 -13.04 9.74
N LYS A 126 -12.73 -13.94 10.52
CA LYS A 126 -13.31 -14.44 11.77
C LYS A 126 -13.58 -13.32 12.75
N LEU A 127 -12.60 -12.46 13.00
CA LEU A 127 -12.68 -11.41 14.02
C LEU A 127 -13.52 -10.21 13.59
N ASN A 128 -13.64 -9.94 12.28
CA ASN A 128 -14.41 -8.80 11.78
C ASN A 128 -15.82 -9.15 11.28
N SER A 129 -16.17 -10.44 11.16
CA SER A 129 -17.49 -10.90 10.70
C SER A 129 -18.69 -10.35 11.49
N ARG A 130 -18.49 -10.02 12.76
CA ARG A 130 -19.53 -9.45 13.65
C ARG A 130 -19.50 -7.93 13.74
N THR A 131 -18.40 -7.31 13.29
CA THR A 131 -18.15 -5.87 13.42
C THR A 131 -18.43 -5.15 12.10
N ALA A 132 -17.97 -5.72 10.99
CA ALA A 132 -18.26 -5.24 9.65
C ALA A 132 -19.75 -5.44 9.32
N ARG A 133 -20.28 -4.61 8.43
CA ARG A 133 -21.62 -4.82 7.86
C ARG A 133 -21.64 -6.11 7.04
N GLU A 134 -20.60 -6.29 6.23
CA GLU A 134 -20.40 -7.47 5.39
C GLU A 134 -18.95 -7.55 4.92
N ILE A 135 -18.46 -8.77 4.70
CA ILE A 135 -17.17 -9.03 4.05
C ILE A 135 -17.45 -9.86 2.81
N LYS A 136 -17.18 -9.30 1.64
CA LYS A 136 -17.43 -9.91 0.33
C LYS A 136 -16.11 -10.29 -0.34
N ILE A 137 -16.06 -11.51 -0.87
CA ILE A 137 -14.97 -11.95 -1.73
C ILE A 137 -14.98 -11.11 -3.01
N ALA A 138 -13.83 -10.55 -3.36
CA ALA A 138 -13.66 -9.61 -4.47
C ALA A 138 -13.00 -10.22 -5.71
N ASP A 139 -12.30 -11.36 -5.61
CA ASP A 139 -11.52 -11.98 -6.70
C ASP A 139 -12.31 -12.06 -8.03
N GLY A 140 -11.88 -11.28 -9.03
CA GLY A 140 -12.48 -11.24 -10.37
C GLY A 140 -13.90 -10.67 -10.44
N ARG A 141 -14.39 -10.02 -9.38
CA ARG A 141 -15.76 -9.51 -9.30
C ARG A 141 -15.83 -8.01 -9.58
N SER A 142 -17.03 -7.57 -9.97
CA SER A 142 -17.36 -6.16 -10.12
C SER A 142 -18.50 -5.76 -9.19
N PHE A 143 -18.45 -4.54 -8.66
CA PHE A 143 -19.45 -3.95 -7.79
C PHE A 143 -19.82 -2.57 -8.29
N THR A 144 -21.12 -2.32 -8.47
CA THR A 144 -21.62 -1.06 -9.05
C THR A 144 -22.33 -0.23 -7.98
N PHE A 145 -21.96 1.05 -7.88
CA PHE A 145 -22.54 2.06 -7.01
C PHE A 145 -22.87 3.28 -7.86
N GLY A 146 -24.15 3.49 -8.18
CA GLY A 146 -24.55 4.54 -9.12
C GLY A 146 -23.83 4.38 -10.47
N GLN A 147 -23.04 5.38 -10.87
CA GLN A 147 -22.23 5.35 -12.10
C GLN A 147 -20.78 4.92 -11.86
N THR A 148 -20.42 4.59 -10.62
CA THR A 148 -19.10 4.11 -10.22
C THR A 148 -19.06 2.57 -10.24
N ILE A 149 -18.07 2.00 -10.93
CA ILE A 149 -17.81 0.56 -10.98
C ILE A 149 -16.47 0.26 -10.31
N LEU A 150 -16.48 -0.63 -9.33
CA LEU A 150 -15.29 -1.22 -8.72
C LEU A 150 -15.08 -2.60 -9.31
N GLN A 151 -14.07 -2.75 -10.15
CA GLN A 151 -13.74 -4.01 -10.81
C GLN A 151 -12.41 -4.53 -10.26
N PHE A 152 -12.46 -5.72 -9.67
CA PHE A 152 -11.27 -6.40 -9.17
C PHE A 152 -10.73 -7.36 -10.22
N SER A 153 -9.41 -7.42 -10.34
CA SER A 153 -8.76 -8.43 -11.17
C SER A 153 -9.01 -9.84 -10.63
N LYS A 154 -8.78 -10.86 -11.46
CA LYS A 154 -8.41 -12.18 -10.90
C LYS A 154 -7.10 -12.03 -10.11
N PRO A 155 -6.79 -12.95 -9.17
CA PRO A 155 -5.53 -12.92 -8.45
C PRO A 155 -4.32 -12.84 -9.39
N VAL A 156 -3.48 -11.83 -9.18
CA VAL A 156 -2.20 -11.65 -9.89
C VAL A 156 -1.04 -11.91 -8.93
N ALA A 157 0.14 -12.19 -9.47
CA ALA A 157 1.31 -12.45 -8.66
C ALA A 157 1.71 -11.22 -7.83
N HIS A 158 2.06 -11.47 -6.57
CA HIS A 158 2.67 -10.47 -5.69
C HIS A 158 4.16 -10.34 -6.04
N GLY A 159 4.48 -9.57 -7.07
CA GLY A 159 5.79 -9.58 -7.71
C GLY A 159 5.96 -10.75 -8.68
N SER A 160 7.12 -11.40 -8.67
CA SER A 160 7.43 -12.45 -9.66
C SER A 160 6.53 -13.67 -9.48
N PRO A 161 6.00 -14.26 -10.59
CA PRO A 161 5.18 -15.46 -10.53
C PRO A 161 5.89 -16.63 -9.86
N GLY A 162 5.13 -17.46 -9.13
CA GLY A 162 5.64 -18.69 -8.50
C GLY A 162 6.47 -18.48 -7.23
N THR A 163 6.56 -17.25 -6.72
CA THR A 163 7.26 -16.96 -5.46
C THR A 163 6.37 -17.17 -4.23
N GLU A 164 7.00 -17.26 -3.06
CA GLU A 164 6.30 -17.40 -1.77
C GLU A 164 5.48 -16.16 -1.38
N LEU A 165 5.63 -15.03 -2.08
CA LEU A 165 4.90 -13.78 -1.82
C LEU A 165 3.38 -13.93 -2.02
N GLY A 166 2.98 -14.89 -2.85
CA GLY A 166 1.58 -15.24 -3.08
C GLY A 166 0.93 -14.34 -4.13
N TYR A 167 -0.30 -13.92 -3.87
CA TYR A 167 -1.13 -13.22 -4.86
C TYR A 167 -1.88 -12.05 -4.22
N LEU A 168 -2.26 -11.10 -5.05
CA LEU A 168 -3.05 -9.92 -4.68
C LEU A 168 -4.14 -9.63 -5.73
N LEU A 169 -5.04 -8.72 -5.39
CA LEU A 169 -6.03 -8.17 -6.32
C LEU A 169 -5.65 -6.74 -6.70
N MET A 170 -5.76 -6.42 -7.99
CA MET A 170 -5.80 -5.04 -8.46
C MET A 170 -7.25 -4.54 -8.43
N LEU A 171 -7.43 -3.26 -8.14
CA LEU A 171 -8.73 -2.60 -8.14
C LEU A 171 -8.77 -1.52 -9.23
N THR A 172 -9.67 -1.66 -10.18
CA THR A 172 -10.04 -0.61 -11.13
C THR A 172 -11.29 0.10 -10.64
N ILE A 173 -11.21 1.41 -10.47
CA ILE A 173 -12.34 2.30 -10.13
C ILE A 173 -12.67 3.10 -11.39
N ARG A 174 -13.84 2.83 -11.96
CA ARG A 174 -14.30 3.47 -13.19
C ARG A 174 -15.53 4.33 -12.93
N THR A 175 -15.50 5.53 -13.48
CA THR A 175 -16.63 6.45 -13.59
C THR A 175 -16.80 6.82 -15.08
N PRO A 176 -17.87 7.52 -15.48
CA PRO A 176 -18.03 7.95 -16.87
C PRO A 176 -16.91 8.88 -17.37
N ARG A 177 -16.19 9.54 -16.46
CA ARG A 177 -15.19 10.58 -16.79
C ARG A 177 -13.74 10.16 -16.56
N CYS A 178 -13.52 9.17 -15.69
CA CYS A 178 -12.17 8.79 -15.31
C CYS A 178 -12.08 7.34 -14.81
N CYS A 179 -10.91 6.74 -15.03
CA CYS A 179 -10.53 5.39 -14.68
C CYS A 179 -9.23 5.45 -13.85
N LEU A 180 -9.29 4.98 -12.61
CA LEU A 180 -8.14 4.79 -11.73
C LEU A 180 -7.88 3.29 -11.57
N ILE A 181 -6.62 2.87 -11.62
CA ILE A 181 -6.23 1.53 -11.17
C ILE A 181 -5.30 1.61 -9.98
N HIS A 182 -5.58 0.82 -8.94
CA HIS A 182 -4.69 0.58 -7.82
C HIS A 182 -4.18 -0.86 -7.93
N ALA A 183 -2.89 -0.99 -8.23
CA ALA A 183 -2.19 -2.25 -8.39
C ALA A 183 -1.09 -2.29 -7.34
N SER A 184 -1.41 -2.82 -6.15
CA SER A 184 -0.58 -2.70 -4.95
C SER A 184 0.83 -3.28 -5.13
N ASP A 185 1.09 -4.50 -4.67
CA ASP A 185 2.46 -5.00 -4.58
C ASP A 185 2.88 -5.77 -5.85
N VAL A 186 2.53 -5.23 -7.02
CA VAL A 186 2.88 -5.83 -8.32
C VAL A 186 4.36 -5.64 -8.69
N GLN A 187 5.07 -4.80 -7.95
CA GLN A 187 6.52 -4.54 -8.08
C GLN A 187 6.91 -3.92 -9.44
N GLY A 188 6.22 -2.85 -9.86
CA GLY A 188 6.59 -2.06 -11.02
C GLY A 188 6.07 -2.58 -12.37
N PRO A 189 4.81 -3.06 -12.44
CA PRO A 189 4.58 -4.51 -12.42
C PRO A 189 5.73 -5.33 -13.02
N ILE A 190 6.28 -6.24 -12.23
CA ILE A 190 7.41 -7.07 -12.65
C ILE A 190 7.02 -8.14 -13.68
N ASP A 191 5.75 -8.55 -13.63
CA ASP A 191 5.15 -9.54 -14.52
C ASP A 191 4.48 -8.86 -15.72
N ASP A 192 4.82 -9.31 -16.92
CA ASP A 192 4.30 -8.76 -18.19
C ASP A 192 2.79 -8.94 -18.36
N GLU A 193 2.25 -10.06 -17.86
CA GLU A 193 0.82 -10.33 -17.92
C GLU A 193 0.05 -9.36 -17.03
N THR A 194 0.59 -9.07 -15.84
CA THR A 194 0.05 -8.06 -14.93
C THR A 194 0.08 -6.66 -15.57
N LEU A 195 1.18 -6.27 -16.23
CA LEU A 195 1.22 -5.02 -17.01
C LEU A 195 0.14 -5.02 -18.10
N ARG A 196 0.00 -6.13 -18.85
CA ARG A 196 -1.01 -6.25 -19.91
C ARG A 196 -2.42 -6.04 -19.36
N MET A 197 -2.73 -6.64 -18.22
CA MET A 197 -4.00 -6.45 -17.51
C MET A 197 -4.24 -4.98 -17.13
N ILE A 198 -3.24 -4.31 -16.55
CA ILE A 198 -3.32 -2.89 -16.21
C ILE A 198 -3.62 -2.04 -17.45
N LEU A 199 -2.91 -2.25 -18.55
CA LEU A 199 -3.06 -1.46 -19.77
C LEU A 199 -4.38 -1.72 -20.50
N MET A 200 -4.97 -2.91 -20.37
CA MET A 200 -6.29 -3.23 -20.95
C MET A 200 -7.41 -2.41 -20.32
N GLU A 201 -7.28 -2.05 -19.05
CA GLU A 201 -8.25 -1.20 -18.34
C GLU A 201 -8.25 0.26 -18.82
N LYS A 202 -7.24 0.65 -19.61
CA LYS A 202 -7.00 2.00 -20.14
C LYS A 202 -7.16 3.08 -19.05
N PRO A 203 -6.37 3.01 -17.95
CA PRO A 203 -6.53 3.94 -16.85
C PRO A 203 -6.02 5.33 -17.20
N ASP A 204 -6.68 6.36 -16.68
CA ASP A 204 -6.20 7.74 -16.68
C ASP A 204 -5.13 7.95 -15.60
N ALA A 205 -5.24 7.19 -14.51
CA ALA A 205 -4.28 7.19 -13.42
C ALA A 205 -3.99 5.78 -12.91
N ALA A 206 -2.74 5.49 -12.57
CA ALA A 206 -2.32 4.24 -11.94
C ALA A 206 -1.54 4.50 -10.65
N ILE A 207 -1.87 3.77 -9.58
CA ILE A 207 -1.07 3.69 -8.35
C ILE A 207 -0.47 2.29 -8.30
N VAL A 208 0.86 2.22 -8.29
CA VAL A 208 1.62 0.98 -8.47
C VAL A 208 2.70 0.86 -7.39
N GLY A 209 2.78 -0.27 -6.70
CA GLY A 209 3.90 -0.56 -5.82
C GLY A 209 5.14 -0.84 -6.65
N GLY A 210 6.21 -0.07 -6.44
CA GLY A 210 7.47 -0.24 -7.14
C GLY A 210 8.25 -1.47 -6.65
N PRO A 211 9.29 -1.91 -7.38
CA PRO A 211 10.05 -3.12 -7.05
C PRO A 211 11.05 -2.92 -5.89
N PRO A 212 11.37 -3.97 -5.12
CA PRO A 212 12.30 -3.88 -3.99
C PRO A 212 13.77 -3.90 -4.43
N ILE A 213 14.26 -2.80 -5.04
CA ILE A 213 15.64 -2.75 -5.58
C ILE A 213 16.73 -2.95 -4.52
N TYR A 214 16.46 -2.67 -3.24
CA TYR A 214 17.37 -2.96 -2.12
C TYR A 214 17.59 -4.46 -1.86
N LEU A 215 16.85 -5.35 -2.55
CA LEU A 215 17.01 -6.80 -2.48
C LEU A 215 17.75 -7.41 -3.67
N ALA A 216 18.22 -6.56 -4.61
CA ALA A 216 18.94 -6.98 -5.82
C ALA A 216 20.10 -7.93 -5.49
N GLY A 217 20.22 -9.03 -6.23
CA GLY A 217 21.29 -10.01 -6.06
C GLY A 217 21.16 -10.92 -4.84
N TYR A 218 20.10 -10.76 -4.04
CA TYR A 218 19.83 -11.61 -2.87
C TYR A 218 18.48 -12.32 -2.95
N LYS A 219 17.37 -11.57 -2.98
CA LYS A 219 16.00 -12.14 -3.05
C LYS A 219 15.30 -11.88 -4.38
N ILE A 220 15.86 -10.99 -5.20
CA ILE A 220 15.36 -10.67 -6.52
C ILE A 220 16.54 -10.58 -7.48
N ASP A 221 16.40 -11.22 -8.63
CA ASP A 221 17.42 -11.18 -9.66
C ASP A 221 17.38 -9.86 -10.44
N GLU A 222 18.52 -9.45 -11.00
CA GLU A 222 18.64 -8.19 -11.73
C GLU A 222 17.79 -8.16 -13.01
N SER A 223 17.53 -9.32 -13.62
CA SER A 223 16.72 -9.41 -14.83
C SER A 223 15.25 -9.09 -14.54
N SER A 224 14.72 -9.53 -13.41
CA SER A 224 13.40 -9.18 -12.89
C SER A 224 13.30 -7.69 -12.59
N LEU A 225 14.31 -7.09 -11.95
CA LEU A 225 14.35 -5.62 -11.74
C LEU A 225 14.44 -4.85 -13.06
N THR A 226 15.15 -5.37 -14.05
CA THR A 226 15.21 -4.75 -15.39
C THR A 226 13.87 -4.86 -16.10
N ALA A 227 13.18 -6.00 -16.00
CA ALA A 227 11.85 -6.22 -16.53
C ALA A 227 10.82 -5.25 -15.92
N ALA A 228 10.80 -5.12 -14.58
CA ALA A 228 9.96 -4.13 -13.89
C ALA A 228 10.22 -2.71 -14.40
N ARG A 229 11.49 -2.30 -14.54
CA ARG A 229 11.81 -0.96 -15.05
C ARG A 229 11.28 -0.75 -16.48
N ASN A 230 11.49 -1.71 -17.36
CA ASN A 230 11.00 -1.66 -18.75
C ASN A 230 9.46 -1.65 -18.81
N ASN A 231 8.81 -2.36 -17.91
CA ASN A 231 7.36 -2.39 -17.78
C ASN A 231 6.81 -1.06 -17.26
N MET A 232 7.48 -0.41 -16.32
CA MET A 232 7.13 0.94 -15.92
C MET A 232 7.31 1.95 -17.06
N VAL A 233 8.35 1.83 -17.90
CA VAL A 233 8.48 2.66 -19.12
C VAL A 233 7.26 2.51 -20.03
N ARG A 234 6.83 1.27 -20.30
CA ARG A 234 5.63 0.98 -21.10
C ARG A 234 4.34 1.45 -20.43
N LEU A 235 4.29 1.44 -19.10
CA LEU A 235 3.16 1.93 -18.32
C LEU A 235 3.01 3.44 -18.48
N VAL A 236 4.06 4.20 -18.17
CA VAL A 236 4.02 5.67 -18.27
C VAL A 236 3.91 6.16 -19.71
N GLU A 237 4.28 5.35 -20.70
CA GLU A 237 4.02 5.65 -22.11
C GLU A 237 2.52 5.83 -22.40
N ARG A 238 1.65 5.07 -21.70
CA ARG A 238 0.22 4.96 -21.99
C ARG A 238 -0.70 5.54 -20.92
N VAL A 239 -0.21 5.69 -19.69
CA VAL A 239 -1.00 6.16 -18.54
C VAL A 239 -0.59 7.58 -18.19
N PRO A 240 -1.49 8.58 -18.33
CA PRO A 240 -1.17 10.00 -18.13
C PRO A 240 -0.62 10.36 -16.75
N LEU A 241 -1.13 9.71 -15.69
CA LEU A 241 -0.66 9.91 -14.32
C LEU A 241 -0.29 8.57 -13.69
N THR A 242 0.98 8.38 -13.35
CA THR A 242 1.44 7.19 -12.65
C THR A 242 2.04 7.58 -11.31
N VAL A 243 1.59 6.91 -10.25
CA VAL A 243 2.15 7.00 -8.90
C VAL A 243 2.92 5.70 -8.63
N VAL A 244 4.22 5.79 -8.38
CA VAL A 244 5.05 4.64 -8.02
C VAL A 244 5.64 4.86 -6.62
N ASP A 245 5.41 3.92 -5.73
CA ASP A 245 5.80 4.04 -4.32
C ASP A 245 6.22 2.69 -3.71
N HIS A 246 5.94 2.47 -2.44
CA HIS A 246 6.05 1.20 -1.74
C HIS A 246 7.50 0.67 -1.64
N HIS A 247 7.77 -0.59 -2.02
CA HIS A 247 9.08 -1.21 -1.86
C HIS A 247 10.23 -0.41 -2.48
N LEU A 248 9.99 0.26 -3.61
CA LEU A 248 11.01 1.02 -4.33
C LEU A 248 11.58 2.17 -3.48
N LEU A 249 10.72 2.85 -2.72
CA LEU A 249 11.10 4.00 -1.88
C LEU A 249 11.76 3.60 -0.56
N ARG A 250 11.96 2.31 -0.35
CA ARG A 250 12.89 1.84 0.65
C ARG A 250 14.33 2.08 0.16
N SER A 251 14.62 2.42 -1.09
CA SER A 251 15.99 2.77 -1.52
C SER A 251 16.19 4.26 -1.71
N LEU A 252 17.37 4.80 -1.38
CA LEU A 252 17.70 6.20 -1.63
C LEU A 252 17.92 6.45 -3.14
N GLU A 253 18.36 5.41 -3.85
CA GLU A 253 18.68 5.36 -5.27
C GLU A 253 17.44 5.17 -6.16
N TYR A 254 16.23 5.29 -5.58
CA TYR A 254 14.99 5.05 -6.32
C TYR A 254 14.82 5.98 -7.53
N ARG A 255 15.28 7.23 -7.43
CA ARG A 255 15.25 8.20 -8.55
C ARG A 255 16.13 7.75 -9.70
N ASP A 256 17.35 7.27 -9.41
CA ASP A 256 18.29 6.77 -10.42
C ASP A 256 17.71 5.54 -11.13
N TYR A 257 17.05 4.65 -10.37
CA TYR A 257 16.36 3.50 -10.95
C TYR A 257 15.20 3.91 -11.87
N LEU A 258 14.47 4.98 -11.53
CA LEU A 258 13.34 5.50 -12.30
C LEU A 258 13.74 6.45 -13.45
N GLU A 259 15.01 6.82 -13.60
CA GLU A 259 15.45 7.79 -14.63
C GLU A 259 14.92 7.46 -16.06
N PRO A 260 15.01 6.20 -16.56
CA PRO A 260 14.43 5.87 -17.87
C PRO A 260 12.90 6.04 -17.92
N VAL A 261 12.22 5.83 -16.80
CA VAL A 261 10.76 5.96 -16.66
C VAL A 261 10.37 7.44 -16.64
N PHE A 262 11.09 8.28 -15.89
CA PHE A 262 10.90 9.73 -15.90
C PHE A 262 11.06 10.30 -17.31
N ARG A 263 12.10 9.89 -18.03
CA ARG A 263 12.35 10.35 -19.40
C ARG A 263 11.21 10.03 -20.37
N GLU A 264 10.66 8.81 -20.33
CA GLU A 264 9.53 8.46 -21.20
C GLU A 264 8.25 9.20 -20.77
N ALA A 265 8.00 9.36 -19.47
CA ALA A 265 6.85 10.15 -18.98
C ALA A 265 6.92 11.60 -19.48
N GLU A 266 8.09 12.25 -19.34
CA GLU A 266 8.32 13.63 -19.79
C GLU A 266 8.11 13.78 -21.30
N LYS A 267 8.66 12.86 -22.11
CA LYS A 267 8.47 12.81 -23.57
C LYS A 267 6.98 12.77 -23.96
N ARG A 268 6.14 12.11 -23.16
CA ARG A 268 4.69 12.02 -23.37
C ARG A 268 3.90 13.17 -22.72
N LYS A 269 4.57 14.06 -21.97
CA LYS A 269 3.94 15.06 -21.09
C LYS A 269 3.02 14.41 -20.04
N HIS A 270 3.33 13.17 -19.68
CA HIS A 270 2.70 12.43 -18.60
C HIS A 270 3.42 12.73 -17.29
N ARG A 271 2.80 12.38 -16.16
CA ARG A 271 3.34 12.63 -14.82
C ARG A 271 3.68 11.31 -14.14
N LEU A 272 4.91 11.20 -13.65
CA LEU A 272 5.36 10.14 -12.75
C LEU A 272 5.66 10.77 -11.39
N LEU A 273 5.00 10.29 -10.33
CA LEU A 273 5.11 10.85 -8.98
C LEU A 273 5.22 9.73 -7.94
N THR A 274 5.71 10.06 -6.77
CA THR A 274 5.46 9.29 -5.53
C THR A 274 4.11 9.70 -4.93
N ALA A 275 3.64 8.95 -3.94
CA ALA A 275 2.36 9.25 -3.30
C ALA A 275 2.37 10.58 -2.53
N SER A 276 3.50 10.93 -1.90
CA SER A 276 3.70 12.23 -1.27
C SER A 276 3.72 13.39 -2.28
N GLU A 277 4.38 13.21 -3.43
CA GLU A 277 4.46 14.25 -4.47
C GLU A 277 3.09 14.50 -5.13
N LEU A 278 2.21 13.49 -5.18
CA LEU A 278 0.84 13.66 -5.66
C LEU A 278 0.06 14.71 -4.85
N VAL A 279 0.38 14.85 -3.56
CA VAL A 279 -0.22 15.85 -2.66
C VAL A 279 0.68 17.05 -2.41
N GLY A 280 1.74 17.23 -3.21
CA GLY A 280 2.65 18.38 -3.14
C GLY A 280 3.64 18.32 -1.98
N LEU A 281 3.94 17.14 -1.46
CA LEU A 281 4.92 16.92 -0.39
C LEU A 281 6.18 16.23 -0.93
N GLU A 282 7.32 16.51 -0.32
CA GLU A 282 8.58 15.84 -0.61
C GLU A 282 8.64 14.45 0.06
N PRO A 283 9.19 13.42 -0.62
CA PRO A 283 9.29 12.07 -0.07
C PRO A 283 10.11 11.98 1.21
N GLN A 284 9.49 11.47 2.28
CA GLN A 284 10.09 11.21 3.58
C GLN A 284 10.54 9.75 3.69
N LEU A 285 11.71 9.41 3.13
CA LEU A 285 12.22 8.03 3.07
C LEU A 285 12.81 7.55 4.41
N LEU A 286 12.02 7.56 5.48
CA LEU A 286 12.50 7.35 6.85
C LEU A 286 13.18 5.99 7.04
N GLU A 287 12.59 4.91 6.52
CA GLU A 287 13.21 3.57 6.62
C GLU A 287 14.52 3.48 5.82
N ALA A 288 14.61 4.14 4.65
CA ALA A 288 15.84 4.19 3.85
C ALA A 288 16.95 4.96 4.57
N ARG A 289 16.59 6.04 5.25
CA ARG A 289 17.49 6.90 6.03
C ARG A 289 17.73 6.42 7.46
N ARG A 290 17.26 5.23 7.85
CA ARG A 290 17.28 4.77 9.25
C ARG A 290 18.67 4.83 9.89
N LYS A 291 19.74 4.48 9.17
CA LYS A 291 21.12 4.61 9.67
C LYS A 291 21.49 6.05 9.99
N GLU A 292 21.28 6.96 9.04
CA GLU A 292 21.50 8.41 9.18
C GLU A 292 20.72 8.99 10.36
N LEU A 293 19.46 8.57 10.53
CA LEU A 293 18.62 9.01 11.64
C LEU A 293 19.18 8.56 13.00
N HIS A 294 19.56 7.30 13.15
CA HIS A 294 20.15 6.79 14.40
C HIS A 294 21.50 7.42 14.73
N GLU A 295 22.29 7.79 13.73
CA GLU A 295 23.57 8.49 13.93
C GLU A 295 23.37 9.93 14.40
N ARG A 296 22.37 10.63 13.86
CA ARG A 296 22.10 12.05 14.18
C ARG A 296 21.24 12.25 15.43
N GLU A 297 20.26 11.37 15.63
CA GLU A 297 19.25 11.43 16.69
C GLU A 297 19.17 10.08 17.42
N PRO A 298 20.17 9.71 18.25
CA PRO A 298 20.16 8.42 18.93
C PRO A 298 18.95 8.27 19.86
N VAL A 299 18.23 7.14 19.75
CA VAL A 299 17.07 6.83 20.59
C VAL A 299 17.49 5.96 21.77
N ALA A 300 17.18 6.40 22.99
CA ALA A 300 17.54 5.68 24.21
C ALA A 300 16.84 4.31 24.31
N LYS A 301 17.53 3.30 24.87
CA LYS A 301 16.97 1.96 25.06
C LYS A 301 15.67 1.95 25.89
N ASP A 302 15.59 2.81 26.89
CA ASP A 302 14.39 2.94 27.74
C ASP A 302 13.16 3.38 26.93
N TRP A 303 13.35 4.27 25.96
CA TRP A 303 12.28 4.73 25.06
C TRP A 303 11.63 3.55 24.32
N TYR A 304 12.43 2.60 23.81
CA TYR A 304 11.92 1.38 23.17
C TYR A 304 11.19 0.45 24.14
N ASN A 305 11.60 0.40 25.41
CA ASN A 305 10.91 -0.41 26.42
C ASN A 305 9.53 0.17 26.74
N ARG A 306 9.43 1.50 26.89
CA ARG A 306 8.17 2.23 27.08
C ARG A 306 7.24 2.04 25.87
N LEU A 307 7.77 2.10 24.65
CA LEU A 307 7.03 1.83 23.43
C LEU A 307 6.41 0.43 23.43
N LYS A 308 7.19 -0.61 23.73
CA LYS A 308 6.72 -2.02 23.76
C LYS A 308 5.58 -2.23 24.75
N LYS A 309 5.59 -1.49 25.87
CA LYS A 309 4.53 -1.51 26.89
C LYS A 309 3.31 -0.65 26.50
N GLY A 310 3.38 0.08 25.39
CA GLY A 310 2.31 0.97 24.95
C GLY A 310 2.22 2.28 25.75
N GLU A 311 3.26 2.66 26.50
CA GLU A 311 3.27 3.86 27.35
C GLU A 311 3.44 5.16 26.53
N LEU A 312 3.85 5.05 25.26
CA LEU A 312 4.10 6.19 24.37
C LEU A 312 2.93 6.50 23.43
N LYS A 313 1.80 5.79 23.53
CA LYS A 313 0.68 5.91 22.58
C LYS A 313 0.20 7.34 22.42
N GLU A 314 -0.11 8.01 23.53
CA GLU A 314 -0.63 9.38 23.51
C GLU A 314 0.42 10.41 23.09
N GLU A 315 1.67 10.20 23.53
CA GLU A 315 2.78 11.10 23.19
C GLU A 315 3.00 11.13 21.68
N LEU A 316 3.06 9.95 21.04
CA LEU A 316 3.29 9.82 19.61
C LEU A 316 2.12 10.32 18.75
N ILE A 317 0.88 10.25 19.25
CA ILE A 317 -0.29 10.81 18.55
C ILE A 317 -0.33 12.34 18.61
N LYS A 318 0.22 12.95 19.68
CA LYS A 318 0.25 14.41 19.88
C LYS A 318 1.41 15.09 19.13
N LYS A 319 2.48 14.35 18.83
CA LYS A 319 3.64 14.85 18.08
C LYS A 319 3.31 15.06 16.61
#